data_AF-A0AAX1Q879-F1
#
_entry.id   AF-A0AAX1Q879-F1
#
_cell.length_a   1.000
_cell.length_b   1.000
_cell.length_c   1.000
_cell.angle_alpha   90.00
_cell.angle_beta   90.00
_cell.angle_gamma   90.00
#
_symmetry.space_group_name_H-M   'P 1'
#
loop_
_entity.id
_entity.type
_entity.pdbx_description
1 polymer ?
#
loop_
_entity_poly.entity_id
_entity_poly.type
_entity_poly.pdbx_seq_one_letter_code
_entity_poly.pdbx_strand_id
1 'polypeptide(L)'
;MKKVIAPLLTCSLLVTIPSFALAEETTSEKTEEVSQTESLDKEVQEIVNEIDKKQDLDKESQALAEQEIEKLLKKGNEIVQERDARIQQAKSSQPQFSTMSATNGEFTHVIVRIYFEENLKYAKEIKASYDNLKKSDAVLAETIRASVFTHLVKPGGDWDLKQDKLLGYYPEYYFLGVPRTGEFIGNAHYGYTGTAVGYGPITLKSAGGLLQLIKLTSDATFNKSYFDDPKDTAAIGYGIAVYESGITFKR
;
A
#
# COMPACT_ATOMS: atom_id res chain seq x y z
N MET A 1 76.21 -39.31 4.45
CA MET A 1 76.27 -37.85 4.28
C MET A 1 74.86 -37.27 4.42
N LYS A 2 74.75 -36.24 5.26
CA LYS A 2 73.75 -35.17 5.35
C LYS A 2 72.25 -35.54 5.31
N LYS A 3 71.69 -35.65 6.52
CA LYS A 3 70.30 -35.26 6.85
C LYS A 3 70.15 -33.75 6.59
N VAL A 4 69.04 -33.34 5.97
CA VAL A 4 68.61 -31.93 5.99
C VAL A 4 67.14 -31.89 6.42
N ILE A 5 66.94 -31.13 7.48
CA ILE A 5 65.70 -30.88 8.22
C ILE A 5 64.98 -29.74 7.51
N ALA A 6 63.69 -29.90 7.24
CA ALA A 6 62.82 -28.81 6.76
C ALA A 6 62.39 -27.95 7.96
N PRO A 7 62.50 -26.61 7.92
CA PRO A 7 61.97 -25.75 8.98
C PRO A 7 60.49 -25.44 8.71
N LEU A 8 59.67 -25.61 9.76
CA LEU A 8 58.37 -24.96 9.88
C LEU A 8 58.58 -23.44 9.95
N LEU A 9 57.98 -22.71 9.01
CA LEU A 9 57.84 -21.26 9.09
C LEU A 9 56.41 -20.95 9.55
N THR A 10 56.25 -20.64 10.84
CA THR A 10 55.00 -20.10 11.38
C THR A 10 54.95 -18.60 11.07
N CYS A 11 54.04 -18.20 10.20
CA CYS A 11 53.78 -16.79 9.91
C CYS A 11 52.71 -16.27 10.88
N SER A 12 53.15 -15.56 11.93
CA SER A 12 52.27 -14.78 12.80
C SER A 12 51.91 -13.47 12.10
N LEU A 13 50.71 -13.38 11.52
CA LEU A 13 50.15 -12.10 11.10
C LEU A 13 49.51 -11.41 12.32
N LEU A 14 50.23 -10.47 12.91
CA LEU A 14 49.67 -9.45 13.80
C LEU A 14 48.86 -8.48 12.94
N VAL A 15 47.54 -8.61 12.95
CA VAL A 15 46.63 -7.58 12.45
C VAL A 15 46.45 -6.55 13.55
N THR A 16 47.11 -5.41 13.42
CA THR A 16 46.84 -4.22 14.23
C THR A 16 45.48 -3.64 13.81
N ILE A 17 44.50 -3.74 14.69
CA ILE A 17 43.21 -3.05 14.55
C ILE A 17 43.48 -1.57 14.83
N PRO A 18 43.22 -0.62 13.91
CA PRO A 18 43.16 0.77 14.29
C PRO A 18 41.93 0.97 15.17
N SER A 19 42.14 1.47 16.39
CA SER A 19 41.11 2.00 17.27
C SER A 19 40.30 3.06 16.53
N PHE A 20 39.08 2.70 16.10
CA PHE A 20 38.09 3.68 15.73
C PHE A 20 37.57 4.31 17.02
N ALA A 21 37.83 5.60 17.16
CA ALA A 21 37.24 6.43 18.19
C ALA A 21 35.71 6.36 18.06
N LEU A 22 35.05 6.17 19.21
CA LEU A 22 33.62 6.42 19.38
C LEU A 22 33.34 7.87 18.95
N ALA A 23 32.70 8.03 17.80
CA ALA A 23 31.88 9.21 17.53
C ALA A 23 30.43 8.79 17.81
N GLU A 24 29.83 9.40 18.83
CA GLU A 24 28.40 9.27 19.11
C GLU A 24 27.61 9.74 17.89
N GLU A 25 26.93 8.80 17.23
CA GLU A 25 26.04 9.04 16.11
C GLU A 25 24.63 9.28 16.65
N THR A 26 24.34 10.52 17.06
CA THR A 26 22.99 10.96 17.50
C THR A 26 22.30 11.86 16.46
N THR A 27 22.56 11.67 15.17
CA THR A 27 22.05 12.56 14.10
C THR A 27 21.26 11.87 12.98
N SER A 28 21.08 10.55 13.00
CA SER A 28 20.32 9.85 11.95
C SER A 28 18.80 9.94 12.13
N GLU A 29 18.30 9.76 13.37
CA GLU A 29 16.86 9.62 13.64
C GLU A 29 16.09 10.93 13.38
N LYS A 30 16.68 12.07 13.76
CA LYS A 30 16.06 13.39 13.60
C LYS A 30 15.97 13.85 12.13
N THR A 31 16.81 13.32 11.25
CA THR A 31 16.85 13.73 9.84
C THR A 31 15.82 12.94 9.01
N GLU A 32 15.62 11.66 9.31
CA GLU A 32 14.54 10.85 8.71
C GLU A 32 13.15 11.30 9.18
N GLU A 33 13.00 11.63 10.46
CA GLU A 33 11.73 12.08 11.03
C GLU A 33 11.27 13.42 10.41
N VAL A 34 12.19 14.38 10.23
CA VAL A 34 11.90 15.66 9.54
C VAL A 34 11.54 15.43 8.06
N SER A 35 12.24 14.55 7.36
CA SER A 35 11.95 14.24 5.94
C SER A 35 10.61 13.53 5.73
N GLN A 36 10.19 12.67 6.66
CA GLN A 36 8.89 11.99 6.58
C GLN A 36 7.74 12.95 6.91
N THR A 37 7.95 13.86 7.86
CA THR A 37 6.95 14.86 8.25
C THR A 37 6.73 15.88 7.13
N GLU A 38 7.78 16.40 6.51
CA GLU A 38 7.68 17.31 5.35
C GLU A 38 7.02 16.64 4.13
N SER A 39 7.25 15.33 3.94
CA SER A 39 6.61 14.56 2.87
C SER A 39 5.11 14.39 3.12
N LEU A 40 4.71 14.11 4.37
CA LEU A 40 3.31 13.95 4.77
C LEU A 40 2.55 15.27 4.64
N ASP A 41 3.12 16.37 5.14
CA ASP A 41 2.49 17.70 5.09
C ASP A 41 2.20 18.11 3.64
N LYS A 42 3.14 17.85 2.73
CA LYS A 42 2.96 18.13 1.30
C LYS A 42 1.83 17.32 0.69
N GLU A 43 1.71 16.04 1.06
CA GLU A 43 0.67 15.15 0.57
C GLU A 43 -0.71 15.53 1.10
N VAL A 44 -0.82 15.87 2.38
CA VAL A 44 -2.05 16.43 2.98
C VAL A 44 -2.49 17.69 2.23
N GLN A 45 -1.56 18.62 2.03
CA GLN A 45 -1.84 19.88 1.35
C GLN A 45 -2.24 19.67 -0.12
N GLU A 46 -1.63 18.71 -0.82
CA GLU A 46 -2.04 18.36 -2.17
C GLU A 46 -3.51 17.92 -2.20
N ILE A 47 -3.90 16.99 -1.32
CA ILE A 47 -5.27 16.47 -1.28
C ILE A 47 -6.28 17.57 -0.89
N VAL A 48 -5.97 18.38 0.13
CA VAL A 48 -6.87 19.44 0.63
C VAL A 48 -7.07 20.52 -0.44
N ASN A 49 -6.00 20.94 -1.13
CA ASN A 49 -6.10 21.92 -2.21
C ASN A 49 -6.94 21.41 -3.39
N GLU A 50 -6.99 20.10 -3.64
CA GLU A 50 -7.87 19.51 -4.64
C GLU A 50 -9.34 19.54 -4.24
N ILE A 51 -9.61 19.30 -2.95
CA ILE A 51 -10.95 19.36 -2.37
C ILE A 51 -11.50 20.79 -2.45
N ASP A 52 -10.71 21.76 -2.00
CA ASP A 52 -11.14 23.16 -1.90
C ASP A 52 -11.54 23.75 -3.26
N LYS A 53 -10.75 23.47 -4.31
CA LYS A 53 -11.04 23.89 -5.69
C LYS A 53 -12.41 23.46 -6.23
N LYS A 54 -13.05 22.48 -5.60
CA LYS A 54 -14.27 21.83 -6.11
C LYS A 54 -15.50 22.07 -5.25
N GLN A 55 -15.30 22.25 -3.95
CA GLN A 55 -16.40 22.41 -3.00
C GLN A 55 -16.50 23.83 -2.43
N ASP A 56 -15.54 24.72 -2.72
CA ASP A 56 -15.50 26.08 -2.17
C ASP A 56 -15.68 26.04 -0.64
N LEU A 57 -14.79 25.28 0.01
CA LEU A 57 -14.91 25.01 1.43
C LEU A 57 -14.67 26.30 2.22
N ASP A 58 -15.49 26.51 3.26
CA ASP A 58 -15.15 27.54 4.24
C ASP A 58 -13.89 27.15 5.02
N LYS A 59 -13.28 28.12 5.71
CA LYS A 59 -12.01 27.91 6.43
C LYS A 59 -12.10 26.87 7.55
N GLU A 60 -13.25 26.71 8.19
CA GLU A 60 -13.45 25.72 9.25
C GLU A 60 -13.50 24.31 8.64
N SER A 61 -14.24 24.15 7.54
CA SER A 61 -14.31 22.92 6.76
C SER A 61 -12.95 22.53 6.17
N GLN A 62 -12.15 23.50 5.70
CA GLN A 62 -10.77 23.26 5.24
C GLN A 62 -9.88 22.74 6.37
N ALA A 63 -9.88 23.41 7.53
CA ALA A 63 -9.05 22.99 8.67
C ALA A 63 -9.45 21.59 9.19
N LEU A 64 -10.75 21.29 9.21
CA LEU A 64 -11.24 19.96 9.56
C LEU A 64 -10.82 18.91 8.53
N ALA A 65 -10.84 19.24 7.23
CA ALA A 65 -10.37 18.36 6.18
C ALA A 65 -8.88 18.05 6.33
N GLU A 66 -8.05 19.07 6.54
CA GLU A 66 -6.60 18.93 6.79
C GLU A 66 -6.34 17.97 7.95
N GLN A 67 -6.97 18.24 9.09
CA GLN A 67 -6.77 17.43 10.30
C GLN A 67 -7.16 15.96 10.08
N GLU A 68 -8.30 15.71 9.44
CA GLU A 68 -8.76 14.33 9.26
C GLU A 68 -7.94 13.60 8.18
N ILE A 69 -7.53 14.28 7.11
CA ILE A 69 -6.66 13.70 6.07
C ILE A 69 -5.29 13.38 6.65
N GLU A 70 -4.68 14.29 7.42
CA GLU A 70 -3.40 14.06 8.10
C GLU A 70 -3.47 12.82 8.99
N LYS A 71 -4.52 12.74 9.81
CA LYS A 71 -4.77 11.57 10.68
C LYS A 71 -4.89 10.27 9.89
N LEU A 72 -5.63 10.27 8.77
CA LEU A 72 -5.80 9.10 7.93
C LEU A 72 -4.48 8.70 7.25
N LEU A 73 -3.75 9.64 6.65
CA LEU A 73 -2.49 9.37 5.98
C LEU A 73 -1.41 8.90 6.96
N LYS A 74 -1.31 9.50 8.14
CA LYS A 74 -0.43 9.02 9.21
C LYS A 74 -0.76 7.57 9.57
N LYS A 75 -2.05 7.24 9.71
CA LYS A 75 -2.48 5.87 10.00
C LYS A 75 -2.17 4.92 8.85
N GLY A 76 -2.32 5.38 7.61
CA GLY A 76 -1.91 4.66 6.41
C GLY A 76 -0.43 4.31 6.43
N ASN A 77 0.43 5.28 6.74
CA ASN A 77 1.89 5.09 6.83
C ASN A 77 2.28 4.05 7.88
N GLU A 78 1.66 4.08 9.06
CA GLU A 78 1.88 3.04 10.09
C GLU A 78 1.54 1.63 9.56
N ILE A 79 0.42 1.50 8.85
CA ILE A 79 -0.04 0.22 8.28
C ILE A 79 0.88 -0.23 7.14
N VAL A 80 1.35 0.69 6.30
CA VAL A 80 2.33 0.40 5.24
C VAL A 80 3.65 -0.11 5.84
N GLN A 81 4.14 0.52 6.91
CA GLN A 81 5.34 0.05 7.61
C GLN A 81 5.16 -1.35 8.20
N GLU A 82 4.02 -1.64 8.86
CA GLU A 82 3.70 -2.97 9.38
C GLU A 82 3.63 -4.01 8.26
N ARG A 83 2.94 -3.68 7.16
CA ARG A 83 2.83 -4.51 5.96
C ARG A 83 4.19 -4.86 5.38
N ASP A 84 5.05 -3.86 5.20
CA ASP A 84 6.37 -4.03 4.59
C ASP A 84 7.27 -4.88 5.49
N ALA A 85 7.21 -4.67 6.82
CA ALA A 85 7.91 -5.52 7.78
C ALA A 85 7.44 -6.99 7.70
N ARG A 86 6.13 -7.24 7.60
CA ARG A 86 5.56 -8.59 7.42
C ARG A 86 6.02 -9.23 6.11
N ILE A 87 6.06 -8.45 5.02
CA ILE A 87 6.56 -8.92 3.72
C ILE A 87 8.05 -9.28 3.80
N GLN A 88 8.87 -8.44 4.43
CA GLN A 88 10.30 -8.73 4.60
C GLN A 88 10.55 -9.96 5.48
N GLN A 89 9.77 -10.14 6.54
CA GLN A 89 9.82 -11.34 7.38
C GLN A 89 9.43 -12.61 6.60
N ALA A 90 8.39 -12.52 5.76
CA ALA A 90 7.97 -13.63 4.90
C ALA A 90 9.07 -14.00 3.88
N LYS A 91 9.75 -12.99 3.33
CA LYS A 91 10.90 -13.18 2.41
C LYS A 91 12.09 -13.84 3.11
N SER A 92 12.45 -13.39 4.31
CA SER A 92 13.62 -13.91 5.03
C SER A 92 13.44 -15.34 5.57
N SER A 93 12.20 -15.72 5.88
CA SER A 93 11.86 -17.06 6.40
C SER A 93 11.90 -18.16 5.32
N GLN A 94 12.07 -17.78 4.05
CA GLN A 94 12.02 -18.66 2.88
C GLN A 94 13.19 -18.30 1.91
N PRO A 95 14.44 -18.76 2.16
CA PRO A 95 15.64 -18.26 1.46
C PRO A 95 15.80 -18.67 -0.02
N GLN A 96 14.97 -19.59 -0.53
CA GLN A 96 15.01 -20.10 -1.92
C GLN A 96 14.35 -19.14 -2.94
N PHE A 97 13.90 -17.96 -2.52
CA PHE A 97 12.82 -17.18 -3.18
C PHE A 97 13.27 -15.90 -3.90
N SER A 98 14.56 -15.78 -4.25
CA SER A 98 15.12 -14.58 -4.89
C SER A 98 14.61 -14.29 -6.32
N THR A 99 13.74 -15.13 -6.88
CA THR A 99 13.11 -14.89 -8.19
C THR A 99 11.60 -15.04 -8.07
N MET A 100 10.84 -14.00 -8.45
CA MET A 100 9.39 -14.06 -8.65
C MET A 100 9.09 -14.93 -9.89
N SER A 101 9.35 -16.23 -9.80
CA SER A 101 8.90 -17.22 -10.76
C SER A 101 7.56 -17.78 -10.30
N ALA A 102 6.63 -17.95 -11.24
CA ALA A 102 5.30 -18.57 -11.07
C ALA A 102 5.30 -19.97 -10.43
N THR A 103 6.47 -20.53 -10.13
CA THR A 103 6.68 -21.85 -9.55
C THR A 103 6.53 -21.92 -8.04
N ASN A 104 6.41 -20.79 -7.33
CA ASN A 104 6.23 -20.76 -5.87
C ASN A 104 4.87 -20.16 -5.45
N GLY A 105 3.78 -20.88 -5.75
CA GLY A 105 2.40 -20.47 -5.47
C GLY A 105 2.09 -20.14 -4.01
N GLU A 106 2.81 -20.73 -3.06
CA GLU A 106 2.61 -20.51 -1.62
C GLU A 106 3.07 -19.12 -1.15
N PHE A 107 4.19 -18.61 -1.68
CA PHE A 107 4.71 -17.30 -1.27
C PHE A 107 3.92 -16.14 -1.86
N THR A 108 3.50 -16.25 -3.13
CA THR A 108 2.68 -15.23 -3.77
C THR A 108 1.32 -15.12 -3.10
N HIS A 109 0.74 -16.24 -2.68
CA HIS A 109 -0.45 -16.27 -1.83
C HIS A 109 -0.24 -15.53 -0.50
N VAL A 110 0.91 -15.71 0.18
CA VAL A 110 1.23 -15.00 1.43
C VAL A 110 1.32 -13.50 1.23
N ILE A 111 2.01 -13.03 0.17
CA ILE A 111 2.13 -11.60 -0.11
C ILE A 111 0.78 -10.99 -0.44
N VAL A 112 0.00 -11.59 -1.35
CA VAL A 112 -1.34 -11.12 -1.70
C VAL A 112 -2.24 -11.07 -0.47
N ARG A 113 -2.19 -12.10 0.39
CA ARG A 113 -2.91 -12.10 1.67
C ARG A 113 -2.51 -10.93 2.55
N ILE A 114 -1.22 -10.67 2.73
CA ILE A 114 -0.73 -9.56 3.57
C ILE A 114 -1.29 -8.22 3.05
N TYR A 115 -1.25 -7.98 1.73
CA TYR A 115 -1.83 -6.77 1.15
C TYR A 115 -3.32 -6.61 1.47
N PHE A 116 -4.12 -7.64 1.24
CA PHE A 116 -5.56 -7.58 1.51
C PHE A 116 -5.87 -7.43 3.01
N GLU A 117 -5.14 -8.10 3.90
CA GLU A 117 -5.32 -8.01 5.35
C GLU A 117 -5.00 -6.61 5.88
N GLU A 118 -3.86 -6.06 5.49
CA GLU A 118 -3.40 -4.75 5.98
C GLU A 118 -4.21 -3.61 5.38
N ASN A 119 -4.45 -3.64 4.08
CA ASN A 119 -5.27 -2.61 3.43
C ASN A 119 -6.73 -2.67 3.90
N LEU A 120 -7.24 -3.84 4.35
CA LEU A 120 -8.54 -3.92 5.02
C LEU A 120 -8.57 -3.16 6.35
N LYS A 121 -7.50 -3.23 7.16
CA LYS A 121 -7.42 -2.45 8.40
C LYS A 121 -7.54 -0.97 8.06
N TYR A 122 -6.77 -0.49 7.08
CA TYR A 122 -6.80 0.91 6.69
C TYR A 122 -8.15 1.33 6.08
N ALA A 123 -8.76 0.49 5.24
CA ALA A 123 -10.10 0.75 4.70
C ALA A 123 -11.17 0.92 5.79
N LYS A 124 -11.06 0.17 6.90
CA LYS A 124 -11.96 0.32 8.05
C LYS A 124 -11.76 1.63 8.79
N GLU A 125 -10.53 2.13 8.90
CA GLU A 125 -10.25 3.45 9.47
C GLU A 125 -10.87 4.57 8.63
N ILE A 126 -10.71 4.50 7.30
CA ILE A 126 -11.35 5.43 6.36
C ILE A 126 -12.88 5.37 6.51
N LYS A 127 -13.47 4.18 6.61
CA LYS A 127 -14.91 4.00 6.82
C LYS A 127 -15.38 4.59 8.15
N ALA A 128 -14.62 4.39 9.23
CA ALA A 128 -14.95 4.91 10.54
C ALA A 128 -14.88 6.44 10.59
N SER A 129 -13.88 7.03 9.94
CA SER A 129 -13.77 8.48 9.73
C SER A 129 -15.00 9.04 9.02
N TYR A 130 -15.35 8.45 7.87
CA TYR A 130 -16.56 8.80 7.12
C TYR A 130 -17.84 8.69 7.97
N ASP A 131 -18.02 7.58 8.70
CA ASP A 131 -19.21 7.36 9.52
C ASP A 131 -19.36 8.37 10.66
N ASN A 132 -18.24 8.93 11.13
CA ASN A 132 -18.25 9.98 12.14
C ASN A 132 -18.53 11.35 11.53
N LEU A 133 -17.79 11.74 10.49
CA LEU A 133 -17.95 13.04 9.84
C LEU A 133 -19.32 13.20 9.20
N LYS A 134 -19.89 12.15 8.60
CA LYS A 134 -21.20 12.24 7.91
C LYS A 134 -22.35 12.65 8.84
N LYS A 135 -22.17 12.51 10.16
CA LYS A 135 -23.18 12.90 11.16
C LYS A 135 -23.33 14.41 11.24
N SER A 136 -22.25 15.15 10.96
CA SER A 136 -22.22 16.62 10.97
C SER A 136 -22.20 17.20 9.56
N ASP A 137 -21.41 16.62 8.67
CA ASP A 137 -21.25 17.07 7.29
C ASP A 137 -21.05 15.88 6.33
N ALA A 138 -22.14 15.51 5.64
CA ALA A 138 -22.13 14.40 4.69
C ALA A 138 -21.32 14.70 3.42
N VAL A 139 -21.25 15.97 2.99
CA VAL A 139 -20.55 16.36 1.77
C VAL A 139 -19.04 16.33 2.02
N LEU A 140 -18.60 16.91 3.13
CA LEU A 140 -17.19 16.87 3.53
C LEU A 140 -16.73 15.44 3.80
N ALA A 141 -17.54 14.63 4.51
CA ALA A 141 -17.23 13.23 4.77
C ALA A 141 -17.04 12.43 3.47
N GLU A 142 -17.96 12.57 2.51
CA GLU A 142 -17.84 11.91 1.21
C GLU A 142 -16.61 12.38 0.45
N THR A 143 -16.33 13.68 0.51
CA THR A 143 -15.20 14.29 -0.20
C THR A 143 -13.87 13.79 0.34
N ILE A 144 -13.67 13.79 1.67
CA ILE A 144 -12.45 13.24 2.30
C ILE A 144 -12.30 11.75 1.97
N ARG A 145 -13.38 10.96 2.11
CA ARG A 145 -13.36 9.52 1.80
C ARG A 145 -12.99 9.26 0.34
N ALA A 146 -13.57 10.00 -0.60
CA ALA A 146 -13.27 9.89 -2.02
C ALA A 146 -11.82 10.26 -2.30
N SER A 147 -11.35 11.38 -1.75
CA SER A 147 -9.98 11.87 -1.91
C SER A 147 -8.93 10.88 -1.41
N VAL A 148 -9.07 10.39 -0.18
CA VAL A 148 -8.12 9.40 0.38
C VAL A 148 -8.19 8.09 -0.41
N PHE A 149 -9.39 7.61 -0.75
CA PHE A 149 -9.52 6.38 -1.53
C PHE A 149 -8.86 6.50 -2.90
N THR A 150 -9.17 7.54 -3.69
CA THR A 150 -8.56 7.76 -5.01
C THR A 150 -7.05 7.89 -4.91
N HIS A 151 -6.55 8.63 -3.92
CA HIS A 151 -5.13 8.78 -3.67
C HIS A 151 -4.43 7.42 -3.50
N LEU A 152 -5.07 6.47 -2.81
CA LEU A 152 -4.50 5.14 -2.57
C LEU A 152 -4.55 4.24 -3.80
N VAL A 153 -5.62 4.31 -4.61
CA VAL A 153 -5.85 3.38 -5.72
C VAL A 153 -5.35 3.89 -7.09
N LYS A 154 -4.97 5.17 -7.19
CA LYS A 154 -4.42 5.74 -8.43
C LYS A 154 -3.18 4.97 -8.90
N PRO A 155 -2.85 5.01 -10.20
CA PRO A 155 -1.58 4.47 -10.68
C PRO A 155 -0.41 5.03 -9.86
N GLY A 156 0.43 4.15 -9.31
CA GLY A 156 1.51 4.55 -8.40
C GLY A 156 1.16 4.56 -6.90
N GLY A 157 -0.13 4.55 -6.54
CA GLY A 157 -0.60 4.54 -5.17
C GLY A 157 -0.41 3.20 -4.44
N ASP A 158 -0.51 3.22 -3.12
CA ASP A 158 -0.22 2.06 -2.26
C ASP A 158 -1.20 0.88 -2.42
N TRP A 159 -2.39 1.12 -2.98
CA TRP A 159 -3.41 0.11 -3.21
C TRP A 159 -3.51 -0.33 -4.68
N ASP A 160 -2.69 0.27 -5.56
CA ASP A 160 -2.53 -0.15 -6.94
C ASP A 160 -1.58 -1.35 -7.02
N LEU A 161 -2.13 -2.54 -6.76
CA LEU A 161 -1.36 -3.79 -6.77
C LEU A 161 -0.90 -4.21 -8.17
N LYS A 162 -1.34 -3.54 -9.24
CA LYS A 162 -0.96 -3.85 -10.62
C LYS A 162 0.47 -3.42 -10.96
N GLN A 163 1.11 -2.65 -10.08
CA GLN A 163 2.47 -2.19 -10.29
C GLN A 163 3.46 -3.34 -10.38
N ASP A 164 4.42 -3.23 -11.30
CA ASP A 164 5.47 -4.22 -11.54
C ASP A 164 6.32 -4.52 -10.30
N LYS A 165 6.43 -3.56 -9.36
CA LYS A 165 7.12 -3.76 -8.07
C LYS A 165 6.33 -4.59 -7.06
N LEU A 166 5.04 -4.85 -7.32
CA LEU A 166 4.13 -5.55 -6.43
C LEU A 166 3.75 -6.92 -6.99
N LEU A 167 2.85 -6.94 -7.98
CA LEU A 167 2.43 -8.15 -8.70
C LEU A 167 2.70 -8.02 -10.20
N GLY A 168 2.74 -6.81 -10.75
CA GLY A 168 2.77 -6.60 -12.21
C GLY A 168 1.51 -7.15 -12.91
N TYR A 169 1.45 -6.99 -14.23
CA TYR A 169 0.33 -7.54 -15.02
C TYR A 169 0.45 -9.06 -15.23
N TYR A 170 1.67 -9.58 -15.26
CA TYR A 170 2.02 -10.99 -15.47
C TYR A 170 3.25 -11.31 -14.60
N PRO A 171 3.40 -12.47 -13.93
CA PRO A 171 2.76 -13.80 -14.09
C PRO A 171 1.42 -14.05 -13.34
N GLU A 172 0.91 -15.28 -13.41
CA GLU A 172 -0.19 -15.77 -12.56
C GLU A 172 0.27 -16.04 -11.11
N TYR A 173 -0.61 -15.72 -10.16
CA TYR A 173 -0.45 -15.84 -8.72
C TYR A 173 -1.61 -16.62 -8.12
N TYR A 174 -1.39 -17.32 -7.01
CA TYR A 174 -2.47 -18.00 -6.31
C TYR A 174 -3.26 -17.01 -5.45
N PHE A 175 -4.50 -16.76 -5.86
CA PHE A 175 -5.47 -15.95 -5.13
C PHE A 175 -6.63 -16.84 -4.71
N LEU A 176 -6.82 -17.01 -3.40
CA LEU A 176 -7.81 -17.93 -2.82
C LEU A 176 -7.73 -19.36 -3.41
N GLY A 177 -6.52 -19.85 -3.62
CA GLY A 177 -6.26 -21.19 -4.15
C GLY A 177 -6.43 -21.34 -5.66
N VAL A 178 -6.70 -20.26 -6.39
CA VAL A 178 -6.86 -20.29 -7.86
C VAL A 178 -5.78 -19.42 -8.52
N PRO A 179 -5.11 -19.89 -9.59
CA PRO A 179 -4.22 -19.05 -10.40
C PRO A 179 -4.99 -17.87 -11.03
N ARG A 180 -4.45 -16.67 -10.84
CA ARG A 180 -5.00 -15.38 -11.30
C ARG A 180 -3.87 -14.44 -11.70
N THR A 181 -4.06 -13.64 -12.74
CA THR A 181 -3.09 -12.60 -13.10
C THR A 181 -3.00 -11.51 -12.02
N GLY A 182 -1.88 -10.80 -11.95
CA GLY A 182 -1.76 -9.65 -11.05
C GLY A 182 -2.78 -8.55 -11.37
N GLU A 183 -3.15 -8.40 -12.64
CA GLU A 183 -4.26 -7.53 -13.07
C GLU A 183 -5.60 -7.92 -12.42
N PHE A 184 -5.96 -9.21 -12.46
CA PHE A 184 -7.17 -9.70 -11.80
C PHE A 184 -7.13 -9.43 -10.31
N ILE A 185 -5.99 -9.69 -9.66
CA ILE A 185 -5.83 -9.50 -8.22
C ILE A 185 -5.92 -8.03 -7.84
N GLY A 186 -5.31 -7.13 -8.62
CA GLY A 186 -5.40 -5.69 -8.40
C GLY A 186 -6.84 -5.16 -8.54
N ASN A 187 -7.57 -5.60 -9.55
CA ASN A 187 -8.99 -5.26 -9.71
C ASN A 187 -9.86 -5.84 -8.59
N ALA A 188 -9.61 -7.09 -8.19
CA ALA A 188 -10.31 -7.70 -7.06
C ALA A 188 -9.98 -6.98 -5.74
N HIS A 189 -8.74 -6.55 -5.55
CA HIS A 189 -8.32 -5.75 -4.40
C HIS A 189 -9.07 -4.40 -4.37
N TYR A 190 -9.16 -3.69 -5.50
CA TYR A 190 -9.95 -2.46 -5.62
C TYR A 190 -11.42 -2.68 -5.21
N GLY A 191 -12.07 -3.72 -5.74
CA GLY A 191 -13.45 -4.04 -5.36
C GLY A 191 -13.59 -4.37 -3.87
N TYR A 192 -12.64 -5.12 -3.32
CA TYR A 192 -12.62 -5.53 -1.93
C TYR A 192 -12.44 -4.35 -0.96
N THR A 193 -11.40 -3.53 -1.15
CA THR A 193 -11.13 -2.36 -0.29
C THR A 193 -12.13 -1.24 -0.54
N GLY A 194 -12.59 -1.06 -1.78
CA GLY A 194 -13.68 -0.15 -2.14
C GLY A 194 -14.98 -0.45 -1.38
N THR A 195 -15.33 -1.73 -1.26
CA THR A 195 -16.49 -2.16 -0.47
C THR A 195 -16.24 -1.91 1.02
N ALA A 196 -15.02 -2.17 1.49
CA ALA A 196 -14.63 -1.95 2.89
C ALA A 196 -14.67 -0.48 3.31
N VAL A 197 -14.28 0.45 2.43
CA VAL A 197 -14.44 1.91 2.65
C VAL A 197 -15.91 2.35 2.50
N GLY A 198 -16.83 1.44 2.16
CA GLY A 198 -18.27 1.67 2.15
C GLY A 198 -18.86 2.11 0.82
N TYR A 199 -18.19 1.89 -0.32
CA TYR A 199 -18.80 2.11 -1.63
C TYR A 199 -19.67 0.92 -2.04
N GLY A 200 -20.78 1.21 -2.70
CA GLY A 200 -21.66 0.19 -3.25
C GLY A 200 -21.15 -0.39 -4.57
N PRO A 201 -21.66 -1.57 -4.99
CA PRO A 201 -21.25 -2.22 -6.24
C PRO A 201 -21.43 -1.34 -7.48
N ILE A 202 -22.47 -0.49 -7.51
CA ILE A 202 -22.71 0.41 -8.64
C ILE A 202 -21.57 1.42 -8.76
N THR A 203 -21.17 2.06 -7.66
CA THR A 203 -20.06 3.02 -7.65
C THR A 203 -18.76 2.36 -8.08
N LEU A 204 -18.48 1.17 -7.56
CA LEU A 204 -17.24 0.45 -7.83
C LEU A 204 -17.17 -0.19 -9.21
N LYS A 205 -18.30 -0.50 -9.86
CA LYS A 205 -18.31 -1.14 -11.19
C LYS A 205 -18.60 -0.17 -12.33
N SER A 206 -19.12 1.02 -12.03
CA SER A 206 -19.53 1.96 -13.07
C SER A 206 -18.49 3.06 -13.26
N ALA A 207 -18.11 3.28 -14.52
CA ALA A 207 -17.33 4.45 -14.92
C ALA A 207 -18.03 5.76 -14.49
N GLY A 208 -19.37 5.79 -14.40
CA GLY A 208 -20.14 6.97 -13.97
C GLY A 208 -20.05 7.28 -12.47
N GLY A 209 -20.21 6.29 -11.60
CA GLY A 209 -20.06 6.47 -10.15
C GLY A 209 -18.62 6.77 -9.77
N LEU A 210 -17.66 6.22 -10.50
CA LEU A 210 -16.26 6.55 -10.35
C LEU A 210 -15.90 7.92 -10.92
N LEU A 211 -16.41 8.30 -12.08
CA LEU A 211 -16.20 9.65 -12.62
C LEU A 211 -16.67 10.70 -11.61
N GLN A 212 -17.67 10.39 -10.79
CA GLN A 212 -18.08 11.24 -9.69
C GLN A 212 -17.00 11.32 -8.60
N LEU A 213 -16.34 10.21 -8.24
CA LEU A 213 -15.18 10.19 -7.34
C LEU A 213 -13.98 10.94 -7.93
N ILE A 214 -13.60 10.67 -9.19
CA ILE A 214 -12.50 11.37 -9.88
C ILE A 214 -12.80 12.87 -10.04
N LYS A 215 -14.05 13.23 -10.35
CA LYS A 215 -14.48 14.63 -10.38
C LYS A 215 -14.37 15.28 -9.02
N LEU A 216 -14.29 14.54 -7.91
CA LEU A 216 -13.91 15.05 -6.60
C LEU A 216 -12.38 15.09 -6.39
N THR A 217 -11.54 14.37 -7.16
CA THR A 217 -10.11 14.13 -6.82
C THR A 217 -9.07 14.26 -7.99
N SER A 218 -9.15 15.28 -8.85
CA SER A 218 -8.36 15.59 -10.09
C SER A 218 -7.91 14.49 -11.08
N ASP A 219 -7.96 13.20 -10.76
CA ASP A 219 -7.06 12.21 -11.36
C ASP A 219 -7.69 11.49 -12.55
N ALA A 220 -7.49 12.06 -13.74
CA ALA A 220 -7.95 11.49 -15.00
C ALA A 220 -7.24 10.19 -15.41
N THR A 221 -6.10 9.84 -14.78
CA THR A 221 -5.35 8.62 -15.14
C THR A 221 -6.04 7.35 -14.64
N PHE A 222 -6.83 7.46 -13.57
CA PHE A 222 -7.56 6.35 -12.96
C PHE A 222 -8.55 5.66 -13.91
N ASN A 223 -9.21 6.44 -14.79
CA ASN A 223 -10.22 5.92 -15.73
C ASN A 223 -9.70 4.89 -16.73
N LYS A 224 -8.41 4.91 -17.06
CA LYS A 224 -7.81 4.03 -18.08
C LYS A 224 -7.32 2.69 -17.53
N SER A 225 -7.27 2.53 -16.21
CA SER A 225 -6.55 1.43 -15.59
C SER A 225 -7.44 0.33 -15.03
N TYR A 226 -8.76 0.52 -14.97
CA TYR A 226 -9.63 -0.32 -14.13
C TYR A 226 -11.07 -0.56 -14.67
N PHE A 227 -11.51 0.10 -15.76
CA PHE A 227 -12.96 0.12 -16.11
C PHE A 227 -13.26 0.03 -17.61
N ASP A 228 -12.26 -0.13 -18.47
CA ASP A 228 -12.44 -0.21 -19.93
C ASP A 228 -12.58 -1.66 -20.45
N ASP A 229 -12.17 -2.68 -19.67
CA ASP A 229 -12.36 -4.10 -20.01
C ASP A 229 -13.47 -4.76 -19.15
N PRO A 230 -14.43 -5.51 -19.75
CA PRO A 230 -15.36 -6.38 -19.03
C PRO A 230 -14.70 -7.33 -18.00
N LYS A 231 -13.45 -7.75 -18.23
CA LYS A 231 -12.68 -8.55 -17.28
C LYS A 231 -12.37 -7.80 -15.99
N ASP A 232 -12.08 -6.51 -16.08
CA ASP A 232 -11.85 -5.67 -14.89
C ASP A 232 -13.11 -5.59 -14.05
N THR A 233 -14.25 -5.35 -14.71
CA THR A 233 -15.57 -5.30 -14.05
C THR A 233 -15.90 -6.62 -13.35
N ALA A 234 -15.56 -7.76 -13.97
CA ALA A 234 -15.74 -9.07 -13.37
C ALA A 234 -14.84 -9.30 -12.15
N ALA A 235 -13.57 -8.91 -12.24
CA ALA A 235 -12.61 -9.02 -11.13
C ALA A 235 -12.98 -8.10 -9.95
N ILE A 236 -13.41 -6.87 -10.21
CA ILE A 236 -13.96 -5.95 -9.19
C ILE A 236 -15.19 -6.59 -8.52
N GLY A 237 -16.09 -7.18 -9.31
CA GLY A 237 -17.24 -7.93 -8.80
C GLY A 237 -16.86 -9.10 -7.92
N TYR A 238 -15.78 -9.80 -8.26
CA TYR A 238 -15.24 -10.86 -7.43
C TYR A 238 -14.72 -10.32 -6.09
N GLY A 239 -13.96 -9.22 -6.11
CA GLY A 239 -13.47 -8.54 -4.91
C GLY A 239 -14.58 -8.13 -3.93
N ILE A 240 -15.65 -7.53 -4.46
CA ILE A 240 -16.87 -7.19 -3.69
C ILE A 240 -17.44 -8.43 -3.02
N ALA A 241 -17.62 -9.53 -3.77
CA ALA A 241 -18.18 -10.77 -3.23
C ALA A 241 -17.28 -11.41 -2.16
N VAL A 242 -15.95 -11.33 -2.31
CA VAL A 242 -15.01 -11.81 -1.30
C VAL A 242 -15.17 -11.03 0.01
N TYR A 243 -15.32 -9.70 -0.05
CA TYR A 243 -15.57 -8.88 1.13
C TYR A 243 -16.91 -9.24 1.79
N GLU A 244 -18.00 -9.28 1.02
CA GLU A 244 -19.36 -9.52 1.52
C GLU A 244 -19.54 -10.92 2.11
N SER A 245 -18.87 -11.93 1.54
CA SER A 245 -18.93 -13.31 2.03
C SER A 245 -18.14 -13.54 3.33
N GLY A 246 -17.31 -12.58 3.75
CA GLY A 246 -16.40 -12.75 4.88
C GLY A 246 -15.33 -13.82 4.65
N ILE A 247 -15.09 -14.21 3.38
CA ILE A 247 -14.03 -15.16 3.03
C ILE A 247 -12.71 -14.51 3.40
N THR A 248 -12.04 -15.08 4.39
CA THR A 248 -10.67 -14.75 4.74
C THR A 248 -9.71 -15.65 3.96
N PHE A 249 -8.51 -15.15 3.69
CA PHE A 249 -7.42 -15.98 3.17
C PHE A 249 -7.12 -17.07 4.20
N LYS A 250 -7.58 -18.29 3.93
CA LYS A 250 -7.33 -19.43 4.82
C LYS A 250 -5.81 -19.70 4.87
N ARG A 251 -5.32 -20.04 6.06
CA ARG A 251 -3.92 -20.43 6.29
C ARG A 251 -3.58 -21.72 5.57
#